data_AF-A0A831JMW9-F1
#
_entry.id   AF-A0A831JMW9-F1
#
_cell.length_a   1.000
_cell.length_b   1.000
_cell.length_c   1.000
_cell.angle_alpha   90.00
_cell.angle_beta   90.00
_cell.angle_gamma   90.00
#
_symmetry.space_group_name_H-M   'P 1'
#
loop_
_entity.id
_entity.type
_entity.pdbx_description
1 polymer ?
#
loop_
_entity_poly.entity_id
_entity_poly.type
_entity_poly.pdbx_seq_one_letter_code
_entity_poly.pdbx_strand_id
1 'polypeptide(L)'
;MPEENQSIPPIVEDQSTTRQDVPQVEIKVEESPTASAPEPMAPQPPPTTEPPPAAAGSSESIISRLLTKARQAIKQRKEKKKQKILSALAEKGQLTNEDIRKLLRCSDATARRFLTELEKEGKIQQIGNDGRSVHYKPLN
;
A
#
# COMPACT_ATOMS: atom_id res chain seq x y z
N MET A 1 -4.08 1.62 67.92
CA MET A 1 -3.40 2.83 67.43
C MET A 1 -3.59 2.86 65.91
N PRO A 2 -4.59 3.60 65.41
CA PRO A 2 -4.72 3.96 64.00
C PRO A 2 -3.98 5.27 63.74
N GLU A 3 -3.23 5.39 62.64
CA GLU A 3 -3.08 6.68 61.98
C GLU A 3 -3.28 6.50 60.47
N GLU A 4 -4.23 7.28 60.02
CA GLU A 4 -4.82 7.40 58.72
C GLU A 4 -4.08 8.52 57.97
N ASN A 5 -4.23 8.52 56.65
CA ASN A 5 -4.27 9.73 55.82
C ASN A 5 -2.93 10.36 55.39
N GLN A 6 -2.61 10.28 54.09
CA GLN A 6 -2.91 11.40 53.19
C GLN A 6 -2.58 11.11 51.73
N SER A 7 -3.64 11.26 50.94
CA SER A 7 -3.64 11.48 49.49
C SER A 7 -2.82 12.71 49.13
N ILE A 8 -1.99 12.65 48.08
CA ILE A 8 -1.46 13.84 47.40
C ILE A 8 -1.80 13.72 45.88
N PRO A 9 -2.44 14.76 45.30
CA PRO A 9 -2.97 14.79 43.92
C PRO A 9 -1.90 15.12 42.85
N PRO A 10 -2.24 15.22 41.54
CA PRO A 10 -1.29 15.13 40.44
C PRO A 10 -0.55 16.44 40.21
N ILE A 11 0.76 16.35 39.91
CA ILE A 11 1.52 17.51 39.40
C ILE A 11 1.16 17.72 37.92
N VAL A 12 0.35 18.74 37.69
CA VAL A 12 0.34 19.54 36.48
C VAL A 12 1.21 20.75 36.77
N GLU A 13 2.34 20.89 36.09
CA GLU A 13 2.98 22.20 35.95
C GLU A 13 3.53 22.37 34.55
N ASP A 14 2.81 23.24 33.85
CA ASP A 14 3.20 23.94 32.64
C ASP A 14 4.55 24.64 32.85
N GLN A 15 5.52 24.29 32.01
CA GLN A 15 6.58 25.23 31.67
C GLN A 15 6.73 25.27 30.15
N SER A 16 5.95 26.17 29.58
CA SER A 16 6.31 26.97 28.41
C SER A 16 7.81 27.32 28.42
N THR A 17 8.58 26.79 27.46
CA THR A 17 9.90 27.33 27.08
C THR A 17 10.12 27.12 25.58
N THR A 18 9.73 28.15 24.83
CA THR A 18 10.48 28.82 23.78
C THR A 18 11.87 28.25 23.44
N ARG A 19 12.07 27.84 22.17
CA ARG A 19 13.20 28.30 21.35
C ARG A 19 13.16 27.82 19.89
N GLN A 20 13.24 28.82 19.01
CA GLN A 20 14.03 28.88 17.76
C GLN A 20 13.53 28.01 16.59
N ASP A 21 12.77 28.61 15.67
CA ASP A 21 13.29 29.37 14.52
C ASP A 21 14.01 28.44 13.53
N VAL A 22 13.20 27.82 12.68
CA VAL A 22 13.65 27.21 11.43
C VAL A 22 13.23 28.16 10.30
N PRO A 23 14.16 28.61 9.44
CA PRO A 23 13.85 29.56 8.39
C PRO A 23 12.87 28.93 7.40
N GLN A 24 11.69 29.52 7.32
CA GLN A 24 10.67 29.26 6.33
C GLN A 24 11.22 29.73 4.97
N VAL A 25 11.62 28.77 4.12
CA VAL A 25 11.93 29.06 2.72
C VAL A 25 10.61 29.39 2.03
N GLU A 26 10.36 30.68 1.90
CA GLU A 26 9.23 31.26 1.17
C GLU A 26 9.40 30.97 -0.32
N ILE A 27 8.71 29.93 -0.79
CA ILE A 27 8.56 29.65 -2.22
C ILE A 27 7.58 30.69 -2.74
N LYS A 28 8.13 31.80 -3.23
CA LYS A 28 7.40 32.84 -3.95
C LYS A 28 6.77 32.21 -5.20
N VAL A 29 5.47 31.93 -5.10
CA VAL A 29 4.63 31.59 -6.24
C VAL A 29 4.45 32.87 -7.04
N GLU A 30 5.18 32.97 -8.14
CA GLU A 30 4.99 34.04 -9.12
C GLU A 30 3.73 33.72 -9.94
N GLU A 31 2.60 34.28 -9.49
CA GLU A 31 1.41 34.43 -10.32
C GLU A 31 1.74 35.37 -11.49
N SER A 32 1.74 34.81 -12.70
CA SER A 32 1.62 35.58 -13.93
C SER A 32 0.14 35.62 -14.37
N PRO A 33 -0.54 36.77 -14.40
CA PRO A 33 -1.81 36.93 -15.09
C PRO A 33 -1.58 37.56 -16.48
N THR A 34 -2.29 37.07 -17.50
CA THR A 34 -2.77 37.73 -18.74
C THR A 34 -3.13 36.62 -19.72
N ALA A 35 -4.39 36.16 -19.78
CA ALA A 35 -5.54 36.73 -20.49
C ALA A 35 -5.47 36.63 -22.03
N SER A 36 -6.52 35.99 -22.56
CA SER A 36 -7.07 36.04 -23.93
C SER A 36 -6.33 35.37 -25.09
N ALA A 37 -6.86 34.21 -25.51
CA ALA A 37 -7.22 33.98 -26.92
C ALA A 37 -8.30 32.86 -27.01
N PRO A 38 -9.22 32.92 -28.00
CA PRO A 38 -10.60 32.43 -27.87
C PRO A 38 -10.82 31.00 -28.41
N GLU A 39 -11.75 30.26 -27.81
CA GLU A 39 -12.52 29.20 -28.49
C GLU A 39 -13.56 29.86 -29.44
N PRO A 40 -14.18 29.22 -30.46
CA PRO A 40 -14.07 27.85 -30.98
C PRO A 40 -14.03 27.77 -32.54
N MET A 41 -13.24 26.88 -33.15
CA MET A 41 -13.57 26.34 -34.49
C MET A 41 -13.11 24.88 -34.60
N ALA A 42 -14.08 23.98 -34.65
CA ALA A 42 -13.87 22.57 -34.97
C ALA A 42 -13.30 22.40 -36.40
N PRO A 43 -12.46 21.39 -36.61
CA PRO A 43 -12.82 20.39 -37.60
C PRO A 43 -12.69 18.96 -37.06
N GLN A 44 -13.67 18.15 -37.43
CA GLN A 44 -13.73 16.70 -37.28
C GLN A 44 -12.62 16.01 -38.13
N PRO A 45 -12.62 14.68 -38.18
CA PRO A 45 -12.06 13.69 -37.26
C PRO A 45 -10.56 13.37 -37.57
N PRO A 46 -9.84 12.67 -36.68
CA PRO A 46 -8.49 12.19 -37.02
C PRO A 46 -8.55 11.27 -38.26
N PRO A 47 -7.60 11.37 -39.20
CA PRO A 47 -7.45 10.33 -40.21
C PRO A 47 -7.13 9.02 -39.50
N THR A 48 -8.09 8.11 -39.55
CA THR A 48 -7.91 6.67 -39.33
C THR A 48 -6.70 6.21 -40.15
N THR A 49 -5.56 6.11 -39.48
CA THR A 49 -4.51 5.17 -39.88
C THR A 49 -4.78 3.92 -39.05
N GLU A 50 -5.67 3.06 -39.55
CA GLU A 50 -5.64 1.65 -39.18
C GLU A 50 -4.22 1.14 -39.47
N PRO A 51 -3.44 0.71 -38.47
CA PRO A 51 -2.24 -0.06 -38.78
C PRO A 51 -2.68 -1.35 -39.50
N PRO A 52 -1.99 -1.73 -40.58
CA PRO A 52 -2.41 -2.83 -41.44
C PRO A 52 -2.56 -4.15 -40.65
N PRO A 53 -3.57 -4.97 -40.97
CA PRO A 53 -3.72 -6.30 -40.41
C PRO A 53 -2.73 -7.25 -41.10
N ALA A 54 -2.15 -8.15 -40.30
CA ALA A 54 -1.43 -9.36 -40.71
C ALA A 54 -0.07 -9.19 -41.43
N ALA A 55 1.00 -9.30 -40.64
CA ALA A 55 2.15 -10.13 -41.01
C ALA A 55 2.56 -10.96 -39.79
N ALA A 56 2.00 -12.16 -39.70
CA ALA A 56 2.49 -13.22 -38.84
C ALA A 56 3.86 -13.71 -39.35
N GLY A 57 4.85 -13.83 -38.46
CA GLY A 57 6.11 -14.53 -38.80
C GLY A 57 7.36 -14.07 -38.06
N SER A 58 7.62 -14.69 -36.90
CA SER A 58 8.96 -15.09 -36.44
C SER A 58 10.08 -14.04 -36.37
N SER A 59 9.96 -13.09 -35.45
CA SER A 59 11.04 -12.92 -34.47
C SER A 59 10.41 -12.55 -33.14
N GLU A 60 10.06 -13.57 -32.35
CA GLU A 60 9.78 -13.32 -30.93
C GLU A 60 11.05 -12.72 -30.35
N SER A 61 11.08 -11.40 -30.27
CA SER A 61 12.25 -10.64 -29.89
C SER A 61 12.73 -11.19 -28.55
N ILE A 62 14.02 -11.55 -28.47
CA ILE A 62 14.61 -12.22 -27.30
C ILE A 62 14.25 -11.48 -26.01
N ILE A 63 14.17 -10.15 -26.10
CA ILE A 63 13.72 -9.24 -25.04
C ILE A 63 12.28 -9.56 -24.60
N SER A 64 11.32 -9.70 -25.51
CA SER A 64 9.93 -10.05 -25.19
C SER A 64 9.83 -11.37 -24.44
N ARG A 65 10.61 -12.39 -24.86
CA ARG A 65 10.64 -13.70 -24.18
C ARG A 65 11.21 -13.59 -22.76
N LEU A 66 12.28 -12.81 -22.57
CA LEU A 66 12.87 -12.55 -21.25
C LEU A 66 11.92 -11.80 -20.32
N LEU A 67 11.24 -10.77 -20.83
CA LEU A 67 10.26 -10.00 -20.06
C LEU A 67 9.07 -10.87 -19.61
N THR A 68 8.57 -11.73 -20.50
CA THR A 68 7.49 -12.67 -20.19
C THR A 68 7.92 -13.65 -19.09
N LYS A 69 9.11 -14.25 -19.21
CA LYS A 69 9.67 -15.14 -18.17
C LYS A 69 9.86 -14.41 -16.83
N ALA A 70 10.36 -13.18 -16.86
CA ALA A 70 10.55 -12.37 -15.65
C ALA A 70 9.22 -12.08 -14.94
N ARG A 71 8.19 -11.67 -15.69
CA ARG A 71 6.83 -11.44 -15.16
C ARG A 71 6.25 -12.71 -14.54
N GLN A 72 6.38 -13.85 -15.23
CA GLN A 72 5.94 -15.15 -14.71
C GLN A 72 6.67 -15.51 -13.41
N ALA A 73 7.99 -15.36 -13.35
CA ALA A 73 8.77 -15.65 -12.14
C ALA A 73 8.37 -14.74 -10.96
N ILE A 74 8.09 -13.47 -11.20
CA ILE A 74 7.59 -12.54 -10.17
C ILE A 74 6.23 -12.99 -9.65
N LYS A 75 5.30 -13.37 -10.56
CA LYS A 75 3.97 -13.86 -10.19
C LYS A 75 4.06 -15.13 -9.34
N GLN A 76 4.86 -16.11 -9.77
CA GLN A 76 5.07 -17.35 -9.04
C GLN A 76 5.63 -17.12 -7.63
N ARG A 77 6.61 -16.20 -7.48
CA ARG A 77 7.15 -15.86 -6.15
C ARG A 77 6.09 -15.23 -5.25
N LYS A 78 5.21 -14.39 -5.79
CA LYS A 78 4.09 -13.80 -5.04
C LYS A 78 3.09 -14.88 -4.62
N GLU A 79 2.72 -15.78 -5.52
CA GLU A 79 1.80 -16.90 -5.23
C GLU A 79 2.36 -17.84 -4.17
N LYS A 80 3.65 -18.20 -4.25
CA LYS A 80 4.31 -19.02 -3.22
C LYS A 80 4.25 -18.39 -1.82
N LYS A 81 4.43 -17.07 -1.73
CA LYS A 81 4.29 -16.35 -0.45
C LYS A 81 2.86 -16.39 0.06
N LYS A 82 1.87 -16.14 -0.81
CA LYS A 82 0.44 -16.26 -0.47
C LYS A 82 0.08 -17.67 0.02
N GLN A 83 0.52 -18.70 -0.69
CA GLN A 83 0.32 -20.09 -0.29
C GLN A 83 0.91 -20.37 1.09
N LYS A 84 2.11 -19.88 1.39
CA LYS A 84 2.71 -20.04 2.72
C LYS A 84 1.87 -19.41 3.83
N ILE A 85 1.25 -18.25 3.59
CA ILE A 85 0.31 -17.63 4.55
C ILE A 85 -0.91 -18.54 4.74
N LEU A 86 -1.51 -19.03 3.64
CA LEU A 86 -2.68 -19.89 3.69
C LEU A 86 -2.41 -21.21 4.43
N SER A 87 -1.24 -21.84 4.19
CA SER A 87 -0.82 -23.04 4.93
C SER A 87 -0.68 -22.74 6.43
N ALA A 88 -0.01 -21.65 6.80
CA ALA A 88 0.13 -21.28 8.21
C ALA A 88 -1.23 -20.93 8.86
N LEU A 89 -2.17 -20.39 8.07
CA LEU A 89 -3.52 -20.08 8.53
C LEU A 89 -4.34 -21.36 8.75
N ALA A 90 -4.18 -22.36 7.88
CA ALA A 90 -4.81 -23.66 8.03
C ALA A 90 -4.28 -24.41 9.27
N GLU A 91 -3.00 -24.28 9.58
CA GLU A 91 -2.38 -24.91 10.77
C GLU A 91 -2.81 -24.24 12.09
N LYS A 92 -2.85 -22.91 12.13
CA LYS A 92 -3.12 -22.14 13.38
C LYS A 92 -4.58 -21.74 13.57
N GLY A 93 -5.38 -21.74 12.50
CA GLY A 93 -6.76 -21.24 12.47
C GLY A 93 -6.91 -19.71 12.50
N GLN A 94 -5.92 -18.99 13.04
CA GLN A 94 -5.87 -17.53 13.04
C GLN A 94 -4.43 -17.01 12.93
N LEU A 95 -4.24 -15.87 12.27
CA LEU A 95 -2.94 -15.22 12.14
C LEU A 95 -3.05 -13.72 12.42
N THR A 96 -2.04 -13.18 13.11
CA THR A 96 -1.85 -11.74 13.21
C THR A 96 -0.90 -11.24 12.13
N ASN A 97 -0.90 -9.93 11.88
CA ASN A 97 0.07 -9.31 10.99
C ASN A 97 1.53 -9.57 11.43
N GLU A 98 1.77 -9.61 12.74
CA GLU A 98 3.10 -9.89 13.31
C GLU A 98 3.59 -11.31 12.99
N ASP A 99 2.68 -12.29 13.01
CA ASP A 99 3.01 -13.67 12.62
C ASP A 99 3.46 -13.75 11.16
N ILE A 100 2.80 -13.00 10.27
CA ILE A 100 3.12 -12.99 8.83
C ILE A 100 4.47 -12.32 8.59
N ARG A 101 4.76 -11.22 9.28
CA ARG A 101 6.08 -10.58 9.24
C ARG A 101 7.19 -11.56 9.60
N LYS A 102 7.00 -12.35 10.66
CA LYS A 102 7.95 -13.39 11.10
C LYS A 102 8.04 -14.55 10.09
N LEU A 103 6.91 -14.98 9.54
CA LEU A 103 6.83 -16.11 8.60
C LEU A 103 7.50 -15.83 7.25
N LEU A 104 7.34 -14.61 6.73
CA LEU A 104 7.83 -14.18 5.43
C LEU A 104 9.10 -13.32 5.50
N ARG A 105 9.53 -12.92 6.70
CA ARG A 105 10.65 -12.01 6.95
C ARG A 105 10.53 -10.72 6.13
N CYS A 106 9.37 -10.07 6.22
CA CYS A 106 9.06 -8.85 5.48
C CYS A 106 8.64 -7.70 6.39
N SER A 107 8.57 -6.49 5.82
CA SER A 107 8.06 -5.31 6.51
C SER A 107 6.56 -5.42 6.78
N ASP A 108 6.09 -4.64 7.75
CA ASP A 108 4.67 -4.53 8.10
C ASP A 108 3.80 -4.22 6.87
N ALA A 109 4.13 -3.15 6.14
CA ALA A 109 3.41 -2.77 4.93
C ALA A 109 3.33 -3.90 3.89
N THR A 110 4.38 -4.73 3.78
CA THR A 110 4.39 -5.86 2.85
C THR A 110 3.44 -6.98 3.32
N ALA A 111 3.45 -7.30 4.62
CA ALA A 111 2.55 -8.29 5.21
C ALA A 111 1.08 -7.87 5.05
N ARG A 112 0.76 -6.62 5.40
CA ARG A 112 -0.57 -6.03 5.19
C ARG A 112 -1.01 -6.10 3.73
N ARG A 113 -0.12 -5.85 2.77
CA ARG A 113 -0.48 -5.93 1.35
C ARG A 113 -0.88 -7.35 0.92
N PHE A 114 -0.17 -8.38 1.39
CA PHE A 114 -0.54 -9.77 1.09
C PHE A 114 -1.88 -10.15 1.73
N LEU A 115 -2.13 -9.71 2.96
CA LEU A 115 -3.40 -9.91 3.66
C LEU A 115 -4.56 -9.27 2.90
N THR A 116 -4.44 -8.00 2.53
CA THR A 116 -5.45 -7.29 1.73
C THR A 116 -5.68 -7.97 0.37
N GLU A 117 -4.63 -8.48 -0.28
CA GLU A 117 -4.77 -9.24 -1.52
C GLU A 117 -5.54 -10.55 -1.31
N LEU A 118 -5.29 -11.28 -0.21
CA LEU A 118 -6.00 -12.53 0.12
C LEU A 118 -7.46 -12.30 0.55
N GLU A 119 -7.73 -11.19 1.22
CA GLU A 119 -9.08 -10.74 1.58
C GLU A 119 -9.89 -10.36 0.34
N LYS A 120 -9.28 -9.62 -0.60
CA LYS A 120 -9.86 -9.34 -1.91
C LYS A 120 -10.13 -10.59 -2.74
N GLU A 121 -9.30 -11.61 -2.59
CA GLU A 121 -9.51 -12.93 -3.20
C GLU A 121 -10.57 -13.78 -2.48
N GLY A 122 -11.11 -13.33 -1.35
CA GLY A 122 -12.14 -14.04 -0.58
C GLY A 122 -11.63 -15.28 0.16
N LYS A 123 -10.32 -15.38 0.42
CA LYS A 123 -9.73 -16.55 1.09
C LYS A 123 -9.67 -16.41 2.62
N ILE A 124 -9.58 -15.17 3.08
CA ILE A 124 -9.44 -14.83 4.50
C ILE A 124 -10.34 -13.64 4.81
N GLN A 125 -10.72 -13.51 6.08
CA GLN A 125 -11.47 -12.37 6.59
C GLN A 125 -10.71 -11.72 7.75
N GLN A 126 -10.66 -10.39 7.75
CA GLN A 126 -10.18 -9.62 8.87
C GLN A 126 -11.22 -9.60 10.00
N ILE A 127 -10.79 -9.95 11.21
CA ILE A 127 -11.60 -9.84 12.42
C ILE A 127 -11.02 -8.72 13.29
N GLY A 128 -11.82 -7.69 13.51
CA GLY A 128 -11.47 -6.47 14.25
C GLY A 128 -11.28 -5.27 13.33
N ASN A 129 -11.60 -4.07 13.85
CA ASN A 129 -11.60 -2.83 13.08
C ASN A 129 -10.16 -2.36 12.83
N ASP A 130 -9.45 -1.95 13.89
CA ASP A 130 -8.11 -1.39 13.79
C ASP A 130 -7.25 -1.70 15.01
N GLY A 131 -5.93 -1.65 14.83
CA GLY A 131 -4.95 -1.76 15.90
C GLY A 131 -4.47 -3.19 16.20
N ARG A 132 -4.00 -3.41 17.43
CA ARG A 132 -3.24 -4.60 17.82
C ARG A 132 -4.09 -5.87 17.95
N SER A 133 -5.41 -5.72 18.04
CA SER A 133 -6.37 -6.82 18.19
C SER A 133 -6.83 -7.41 16.85
N VAL A 134 -6.35 -6.86 15.73
CA VAL A 134 -6.69 -7.33 14.39
C VAL A 134 -6.03 -8.67 14.12
N HIS A 135 -6.86 -9.66 13.79
CA HIS A 135 -6.43 -10.99 13.40
C HIS A 135 -7.23 -11.46 12.19
N TYR A 136 -6.68 -12.41 11.44
CA TYR A 136 -7.27 -12.92 10.22
C TYR A 136 -7.65 -14.39 10.41
N LYS A 137 -8.79 -14.77 9.84
CA LYS A 137 -9.30 -16.15 9.85
C LYS A 137 -9.60 -16.61 8.42
N PRO A 138 -9.52 -17.92 8.13
CA PRO A 138 -9.96 -18.45 6.84
C PRO A 138 -11.45 -18.20 6.67
N LEU A 139 -11.86 -17.85 5.45
CA LEU A 139 -13.27 -17.82 5.09
C LEU A 139 -13.69 -19.27 4.80
N ASN A 140 -14.57 -19.83 5.62
CA ASN A 140 -15.15 -21.17 5.45
C ASN A 140 -16.46 -21.09 4.67
#